data_AF-A0ABD0TH83-F1
#
_entry.id   AF-A0ABD0TH83-F1
#
_cell.length_a   1.000
_cell.length_b   1.000
_cell.length_c   1.000
_cell.angle_alpha   90.00
_cell.angle_beta   90.00
_cell.angle_gamma   90.00
#
_symmetry.space_group_name_H-M   'P 1'
#
loop_
_entity.id
_entity.type
_entity.pdbx_description
1 polymer ?
#
loop_
_entity_poly.entity_id
_entity_poly.type
_entity_poly.pdbx_seq_one_letter_code
_entity_poly.pdbx_strand_id
1 'polypeptide(L)'
;MGLLIDVVKQGFGTTNDGNTARRFFRDYQKTAEITKIDVDLIKHFAVILQVLSSGKAINIDGFRGYCKETAELFVHHYPWYNMPSSVHKMLIHGADICKHFSCLPIGILSEEAGEARNKDFRNTRERHTRKTGRLQNNEDIMHNFLISSDPYISHLKPKYNIFKSSSMFPEAMQLLITEEMKEFEEEEEQIEVDQEAPENLPDPLE
;
A
#
# COMPACT_ATOMS: atom_id res chain seq x y z
N MET A 1 16.85 -14.10 13.06
CA MET A 1 16.29 -13.25 11.98
C MET A 1 17.28 -12.97 10.84
N GLY A 2 18.60 -13.06 11.03
CA GLY A 2 19.57 -12.92 9.93
C GLY A 2 19.49 -11.55 9.23
N LEU A 3 19.24 -10.50 10.03
CA LEU A 3 19.08 -9.12 9.57
C LEU A 3 20.26 -8.28 10.05
N LEU A 4 20.71 -7.35 9.20
CA LEU A 4 21.58 -6.26 9.59
C LEU A 4 20.70 -5.03 9.79
N ILE A 5 20.46 -4.66 11.04
CA ILE A 5 19.57 -3.54 11.40
C ILE A 5 20.45 -2.36 11.80
N ASP A 6 20.10 -1.18 11.29
CA ASP A 6 20.75 0.09 11.63
C ASP A 6 22.28 0.14 11.37
N VAL A 7 22.75 -0.60 10.36
CA VAL A 7 24.14 -0.55 9.94
C VAL A 7 24.29 0.53 8.86
N VAL A 8 25.20 1.47 9.05
CA VAL A 8 25.47 2.53 8.07
C VAL A 8 26.17 1.94 6.84
N LYS A 9 25.61 2.15 5.66
CA LYS A 9 26.24 1.92 4.35
C LYS A 9 26.64 3.25 3.73
N GLN A 10 27.95 3.45 3.58
CA GLN A 10 28.50 4.65 2.95
C GLN A 10 27.89 4.86 1.55
N GLY A 11 27.26 6.02 1.33
CA GLY A 11 26.62 6.41 0.07
C GLY A 11 25.20 5.88 -0.16
N PHE A 12 24.62 5.07 0.75
CA PHE A 12 23.28 4.48 0.60
C PHE A 12 22.37 4.67 1.81
N GLY A 13 22.85 5.27 2.91
CA GLY A 13 22.08 5.45 4.15
C GLY A 13 22.29 4.30 5.14
N THR A 14 21.23 3.79 5.74
CA THR A 14 21.27 2.63 6.65
C THR A 14 20.83 1.35 5.94
N THR A 15 21.09 0.18 6.53
CA THR A 15 20.63 -1.11 6.01
C THR A 15 19.12 -1.33 6.14
N ASN A 16 18.38 -0.36 6.70
CA ASN A 16 16.93 -0.44 6.89
C ASN A 16 16.20 -0.14 5.58
N ASP A 17 16.20 -1.12 4.68
CA ASP A 17 15.45 -1.09 3.42
C ASP A 17 14.08 -1.77 3.54
N GLY A 18 13.28 -1.74 2.46
CA GLY A 18 11.97 -2.39 2.44
C GLY A 18 12.01 -3.89 2.73
N ASN A 19 13.12 -4.58 2.43
CA ASN A 19 13.27 -6.00 2.77
C ASN A 19 13.46 -6.23 4.26
N THR A 20 14.25 -5.36 4.90
CA THR A 20 14.46 -5.36 6.35
C THR A 20 13.16 -5.03 7.08
N ALA A 21 12.42 -4.01 6.63
CA ALA A 21 11.12 -3.65 7.19
C ALA A 21 10.09 -4.80 7.07
N ARG A 22 9.96 -5.44 5.89
CA ARG A 22 9.03 -6.56 5.71
C ARG A 22 9.32 -7.73 6.65
N ARG A 23 10.60 -8.04 6.90
CA ARG A 23 10.99 -9.11 7.84
C ARG A 23 10.75 -8.70 9.30
N PHE A 24 10.99 -7.44 9.65
CA PHE A 24 10.76 -6.89 10.98
C PHE A 24 9.29 -7.05 11.42
N PHE A 25 8.34 -6.71 10.56
CA PHE A 25 6.91 -6.81 10.86
C PHE A 25 6.33 -8.21 10.70
N ARG A 26 6.92 -9.06 9.84
CA ARG A 26 6.47 -10.45 9.68
C ARG A 26 6.69 -11.28 10.93
N ASP A 27 7.84 -11.13 11.57
CA ASP A 27 8.22 -11.89 12.77
C ASP A 27 7.99 -11.03 14.04
N TYR A 28 6.87 -10.29 14.11
CA TYR A 28 6.58 -9.27 15.13
C TYR A 28 6.81 -9.72 16.59
N GLN A 29 6.50 -10.98 16.94
CA GLN A 29 6.74 -11.54 18.27
C GLN A 29 8.24 -11.55 18.63
N LYS A 30 9.08 -12.05 17.71
CA LYS A 30 10.54 -12.08 17.90
C LYS A 30 11.12 -10.67 17.90
N THR A 31 10.56 -9.79 17.08
CA THR A 31 10.94 -8.39 17.04
C THR A 31 10.69 -7.73 18.40
N ALA A 32 9.49 -7.87 18.95
CA ALA A 32 9.13 -7.36 20.28
C ALA A 32 10.01 -7.94 21.39
N GLU A 33 10.31 -9.25 21.33
CA GLU A 33 11.22 -9.91 22.28
C GLU A 33 12.62 -9.28 22.27
N ILE A 34 13.14 -8.93 21.09
CA ILE A 34 14.49 -8.36 20.92
C ILE A 34 14.51 -6.88 21.28
N THR A 35 13.56 -6.08 20.77
CA THR A 35 13.53 -4.62 20.94
C THR A 35 12.95 -4.20 22.29
N LYS A 36 12.28 -5.12 23.00
CA LYS A 36 11.53 -4.84 24.23
C LYS A 36 10.41 -3.81 24.05
N ILE A 37 9.91 -3.70 22.82
CA ILE A 37 8.71 -2.93 22.50
C ILE A 37 7.50 -3.82 22.72
N ASP A 38 6.38 -3.22 23.06
CA ASP A 38 5.10 -3.88 23.20
C ASP A 38 4.72 -4.67 21.94
N VAL A 39 4.30 -5.92 22.13
CA VAL A 39 4.02 -6.87 21.05
C VAL A 39 2.81 -6.42 20.24
N ASP A 40 1.78 -5.94 20.93
CA ASP A 40 0.51 -5.55 20.32
C ASP A 40 0.70 -4.29 19.48
N LEU A 41 1.49 -3.33 19.96
CA LEU A 41 1.85 -2.15 19.18
C LEU A 41 2.57 -2.51 17.87
N ILE A 42 3.55 -3.43 17.90
CA ILE A 42 4.24 -3.86 16.67
C ILE A 42 3.29 -4.59 15.74
N LYS A 43 2.41 -5.44 16.28
CA LYS A 43 1.39 -6.15 15.50
C LYS A 43 0.42 -5.18 14.82
N HIS A 44 -0.06 -4.16 15.54
CA HIS A 44 -0.97 -3.15 15.00
C HIS A 44 -0.33 -2.39 13.83
N PHE A 45 0.94 -1.98 13.97
CA PHE A 45 1.67 -1.39 12.86
C PHE A 45 1.85 -2.36 11.68
N ALA A 46 2.11 -3.64 11.93
CA ALA A 46 2.20 -4.64 10.87
C ALA A 46 0.89 -4.77 10.09
N VAL A 47 -0.25 -4.78 10.79
CA VAL A 47 -1.60 -4.84 10.20
C VAL A 47 -1.87 -3.59 9.36
N ILE A 48 -1.65 -2.40 9.90
CA ILE A 48 -1.87 -1.12 9.19
C ILE A 48 -1.04 -1.07 7.90
N LEU A 49 0.25 -1.38 7.98
CA LEU A 49 1.14 -1.37 6.81
C LEU A 49 0.73 -2.43 5.77
N GLN A 50 0.23 -3.58 6.21
CA GLN A 50 -0.27 -4.62 5.31
C GLN A 50 -1.57 -4.20 4.60
N VAL A 51 -2.48 -3.52 5.29
CA VAL A 51 -3.70 -2.95 4.70
C VAL A 51 -3.35 -1.91 3.64
N LEU A 52 -2.47 -0.96 3.97
CA LEU A 52 -2.04 0.11 3.06
C LEU A 52 -1.30 -0.44 1.81
N SER A 53 -0.49 -1.49 1.97
CA SER A 53 0.27 -2.10 0.86
C SER A 53 -0.50 -3.20 0.10
N SER A 54 -1.72 -3.53 0.50
CA SER A 54 -2.51 -4.62 -0.10
C SER A 54 -2.92 -4.36 -1.54
N GLY A 55 -3.03 -3.08 -1.95
CA GLY A 55 -3.59 -2.69 -3.24
C GLY A 55 -5.10 -2.98 -3.37
N LYS A 56 -5.80 -3.24 -2.26
CA LYS A 56 -7.25 -3.50 -2.20
C LYS A 56 -8.00 -2.31 -1.58
N ALA A 57 -9.31 -2.25 -1.80
CA ALA A 57 -10.17 -1.26 -1.17
C ALA A 57 -10.23 -1.48 0.34
N ILE A 58 -10.21 -0.39 1.10
CA ILE A 58 -10.10 -0.38 2.58
C ILE A 58 -11.44 0.08 3.15
N ASN A 59 -11.93 -0.61 4.18
CA ASN A 59 -13.03 -0.11 4.99
C ASN A 59 -12.55 1.09 5.81
N ILE A 60 -12.93 2.30 5.40
CA ILE A 60 -12.40 3.56 5.94
C ILE A 60 -12.74 3.72 7.42
N ASP A 61 -13.96 3.38 7.84
CA ASP A 61 -14.40 3.59 9.22
C ASP A 61 -13.76 2.58 10.17
N GLY A 62 -13.68 1.31 9.75
CA GLY A 62 -12.92 0.28 10.47
C GLY A 62 -11.45 0.66 10.59
N PHE A 63 -10.84 1.13 9.51
CA PHE A 63 -9.43 1.55 9.50
C PHE A 63 -9.17 2.79 10.37
N ARG A 64 -10.10 3.76 10.39
CA ARG A 64 -10.03 4.93 11.27
C ARG A 64 -10.07 4.51 12.74
N GLY A 65 -10.97 3.60 13.10
CA GLY A 65 -11.05 3.04 14.45
C GLY A 65 -9.76 2.36 14.87
N TYR A 66 -9.23 1.49 14.01
CA TYR A 66 -7.99 0.75 14.27
C TYR A 66 -6.76 1.67 14.41
N CYS A 67 -6.66 2.70 13.58
CA CYS A 67 -5.59 3.70 13.69
C CYS A 67 -5.68 4.52 14.98
N LYS A 68 -6.88 4.89 15.41
CA LYS A 68 -7.10 5.64 16.66
C LYS A 68 -6.72 4.81 17.88
N GLU A 69 -7.16 3.55 17.94
CA GLU A 69 -6.79 2.61 19.01
C GLU A 69 -5.25 2.46 19.09
N THR A 70 -4.61 2.31 17.93
CA THR A 70 -3.14 2.21 17.84
C THR A 70 -2.44 3.49 18.33
N ALA A 71 -3.01 4.67 18.06
CA ALA A 71 -2.46 5.94 18.54
C ALA A 71 -2.59 6.08 20.07
N GLU A 72 -3.73 5.66 20.64
CA GLU A 72 -3.95 5.63 22.09
C GLU A 72 -2.97 4.66 22.77
N LEU A 73 -2.78 3.47 22.21
CA LEU A 73 -1.81 2.49 22.68
C LEU A 73 -0.37 3.04 22.66
N PHE A 74 0.01 3.72 21.58
CA PHE A 74 1.33 4.35 21.45
C PHE A 74 1.58 5.39 22.55
N VAL A 75 0.63 6.29 22.78
CA VAL A 75 0.76 7.36 23.79
C VAL A 75 0.74 6.77 25.20
N HIS A 76 -0.03 5.71 25.44
CA HIS A 76 -0.10 5.04 26.73
C HIS A 76 1.23 4.36 27.11
N HIS A 77 1.82 3.57 26.21
CA HIS A 77 3.06 2.84 26.50
C HIS A 77 4.31 3.71 26.39
N TYR A 78 4.32 4.70 25.50
CA TYR A 78 5.50 5.50 25.18
C TYR A 78 5.24 7.03 25.23
N PRO A 79 4.71 7.58 26.33
CA PRO A 79 4.39 9.01 26.43
C PRO A 79 5.62 9.93 26.35
N TRP A 80 6.81 9.38 26.61
CA TRP A 80 8.07 10.09 26.55
C TRP A 80 8.60 10.29 25.12
N TYR A 81 8.09 9.54 24.15
CA TYR A 81 8.56 9.61 22.76
C TYR A 81 7.51 10.27 21.88
N ASN A 82 7.84 11.44 21.34
CA ASN A 82 6.95 12.13 20.42
C ASN A 82 6.77 11.32 19.14
N MET A 83 5.51 11.16 18.72
CA MET A 83 5.19 10.42 17.50
C MET A 83 5.88 11.04 16.28
N PRO A 84 6.64 10.26 15.49
CA PRO A 84 7.26 10.76 14.26
C PRO A 84 6.22 11.26 13.27
N SER A 85 6.56 12.24 12.43
CA SER A 85 5.63 12.86 11.48
C SER A 85 4.97 11.86 10.51
N SER A 86 5.72 10.85 10.06
CA SER A 86 5.20 9.77 9.21
C SER A 86 4.17 8.91 9.94
N VAL A 87 4.46 8.53 11.19
CA VAL A 87 3.55 7.74 12.04
C VAL A 87 2.30 8.55 12.38
N HIS A 88 2.45 9.84 12.71
CA HIS A 88 1.34 10.74 12.99
C HIS A 88 0.43 10.90 11.76
N LYS A 89 1.03 11.15 10.59
CA LYS A 89 0.27 11.25 9.34
C LYS A 89 -0.46 9.95 9.02
N MET A 90 0.15 8.80 9.30
CA MET A 90 -0.47 7.48 9.10
C MET A 90 -1.62 7.23 10.07
N LEU A 91 -1.43 7.44 11.38
CA LEU A 91 -2.44 7.10 12.39
C LEU A 91 -3.57 8.13 12.48
N ILE A 92 -3.26 9.42 12.34
CA ILE A 92 -4.26 10.49 12.51
C ILE A 92 -4.92 10.85 11.19
N HIS A 93 -4.13 10.99 10.12
CA HIS A 93 -4.64 11.43 8.81
C HIS A 93 -4.78 10.29 7.79
N GLY A 94 -4.34 9.07 8.11
CA GLY A 94 -4.29 7.98 7.13
C GLY A 94 -5.65 7.62 6.57
N ALA A 95 -6.68 7.55 7.41
CA ALA A 95 -8.04 7.26 6.99
C ALA A 95 -8.61 8.35 6.06
N ASP A 96 -8.35 9.62 6.38
CA ASP A 96 -8.83 10.74 5.56
C ASP A 96 -8.12 10.82 4.22
N ILE A 97 -6.82 10.48 4.19
CA ILE A 97 -6.06 10.34 2.94
C ILE A 97 -6.65 9.20 2.10
N CYS A 98 -6.90 8.03 2.69
CA CYS A 98 -7.51 6.91 1.98
C CYS A 98 -8.90 7.27 1.45
N LYS A 99 -9.70 8.01 2.22
CA LYS A 99 -11.01 8.52 1.80
C LYS A 99 -10.91 9.49 0.62
N HIS A 100 -9.93 10.40 0.66
CA HIS A 100 -9.71 11.36 -0.43
C HIS A 100 -9.31 10.66 -1.74
N PHE A 101 -8.55 9.57 -1.65
CA PHE A 101 -8.14 8.76 -2.81
C PHE A 101 -9.05 7.55 -3.05
N SER A 102 -10.32 7.59 -2.66
CA SER A 102 -11.25 6.44 -2.73
C SER A 102 -11.40 5.82 -4.12
N CYS A 103 -11.10 6.55 -5.20
CA CYS A 103 -11.15 6.03 -6.57
C CYS A 103 -10.13 4.91 -6.84
N LEU A 104 -9.00 4.89 -6.15
CA LEU A 104 -7.93 3.91 -6.33
C LEU A 104 -7.37 3.47 -4.98
N PRO A 105 -7.22 2.15 -4.75
CA PRO A 105 -6.51 1.65 -3.59
C PRO A 105 -5.14 2.31 -3.39
N ILE A 106 -4.89 2.78 -2.17
CA ILE A 106 -3.68 3.56 -1.85
C ILE A 106 -2.38 2.81 -2.18
N GLY A 107 -2.37 1.48 -2.04
CA GLY A 107 -1.21 0.65 -2.37
C GLY A 107 -0.81 0.69 -3.85
N ILE A 108 -1.75 0.98 -4.76
CA ILE A 108 -1.49 1.12 -6.20
C ILE A 108 -0.76 2.46 -6.48
N LEU A 109 -0.99 3.47 -5.64
CA LEU A 109 -0.34 4.79 -5.73
C LEU A 109 1.07 4.81 -5.12
N SER A 110 1.67 3.65 -4.89
CA SER A 110 2.98 3.50 -4.26
C SER A 110 4.12 3.98 -5.15
N GLU A 111 5.12 4.63 -4.55
CA GLU A 111 6.36 5.04 -5.21
C GLU A 111 7.30 3.85 -5.48
N GLU A 112 7.12 2.71 -4.81
CA GLU A 112 8.02 1.54 -4.90
C GLU A 112 8.23 1.07 -6.35
N ALA A 113 7.18 1.13 -7.18
CA ALA A 113 7.28 0.76 -8.59
C ALA A 113 8.21 1.70 -9.36
N GLY A 114 8.16 3.00 -9.09
CA GLY A 114 9.05 4.01 -9.67
C GLY A 114 10.50 3.83 -9.22
N GLU A 115 10.73 3.60 -7.92
CA GLU A 115 12.08 3.36 -7.40
C GLU A 115 12.70 2.07 -7.96
N ALA A 116 11.91 1.01 -8.14
CA ALA A 116 12.37 -0.23 -8.74
C ALA A 116 12.92 -0.02 -10.16
N ARG A 117 12.33 0.93 -10.92
CA ARG A 117 12.80 1.30 -12.27
C ARG A 117 14.20 1.92 -12.28
N ASN A 118 14.71 2.44 -11.16
CA ASN A 118 16.10 2.91 -11.08
C ASN A 118 17.11 1.77 -11.25
N LYS A 119 16.74 0.53 -10.93
CA LYS A 119 17.56 -0.65 -11.22
C LYS A 119 17.62 -0.90 -12.73
N ASP A 120 16.48 -0.85 -13.40
CA ASP A 120 16.39 -1.02 -14.85
C ASP A 120 17.13 0.10 -15.58
N PHE A 121 17.03 1.34 -15.10
CA PHE A 121 17.74 2.49 -15.67
C PHE A 121 19.25 2.27 -15.71
N ARG A 122 19.83 1.84 -14.58
CA ARG A 122 21.27 1.54 -14.49
C ARG A 122 21.67 0.41 -15.44
N ASN A 123 20.87 -0.65 -15.53
CA ASN A 123 21.13 -1.80 -16.41
C ASN A 123 21.01 -1.43 -17.90
N THR A 124 19.96 -0.70 -18.27
CA THR A 124 19.75 -0.19 -19.64
C THR A 124 20.89 0.72 -20.05
N ARG A 125 21.28 1.68 -19.20
CA ARG A 125 22.41 2.58 -19.45
C ARG A 125 23.75 1.85 -19.63
N GLU A 126 23.95 0.74 -18.94
CA GLU A 126 25.21 -0.01 -19.04
C GLU A 126 25.28 -0.85 -20.32
N ARG A 127 24.17 -1.51 -20.69
CA ARG A 127 24.14 -2.61 -21.67
C ARG A 127 23.37 -2.34 -22.97
N HIS A 128 22.43 -1.40 -22.97
CA HIS A 128 21.45 -1.24 -24.06
C HIS A 128 21.48 0.16 -24.71
N THR A 129 22.55 0.91 -24.50
CA THR A 129 22.68 2.28 -25.02
C THR A 129 24.01 2.49 -25.72
N ARG A 130 24.01 3.31 -26.76
CA ARG A 130 25.21 3.81 -27.43
C ARG A 130 26.03 4.65 -26.45
N LYS A 131 27.35 4.41 -26.40
CA LYS A 131 28.32 5.13 -25.56
C LYS A 131 29.09 6.21 -26.33
N THR A 132 28.54 6.63 -27.47
CA THR A 132 29.15 7.61 -28.37
C THR A 132 28.97 9.05 -27.90
N GLY A 133 27.91 9.35 -27.15
CA GLY A 133 27.63 10.68 -26.61
C GLY A 133 26.50 10.65 -25.60
N ARG A 134 26.41 11.69 -24.76
CA ARG A 134 25.39 11.77 -23.69
C ARG A 134 23.96 11.92 -24.25
N LEU A 135 23.81 12.63 -25.37
CA LEU A 135 22.51 12.85 -26.00
C LEU A 135 21.96 11.54 -26.58
N GLN A 136 22.78 10.80 -27.32
CA GLN A 136 22.43 9.49 -27.87
C GLN A 136 22.19 8.46 -26.76
N ASN A 137 22.96 8.53 -25.69
CA ASN A 137 22.74 7.69 -24.51
C ASN A 137 21.36 7.91 -23.90
N ASN A 138 20.98 9.17 -23.68
CA ASN A 138 19.67 9.51 -23.13
C ASN A 138 18.52 9.12 -24.08
N GLU A 139 18.70 9.35 -25.38
CA GLU A 139 17.76 8.93 -26.42
C GLU A 139 17.48 7.42 -26.36
N ASP A 140 18.54 6.60 -26.28
CA ASP A 140 18.41 5.15 -26.22
C ASP A 140 17.72 4.67 -24.93
N ILE A 141 18.01 5.31 -23.79
CA ILE A 141 17.32 5.03 -22.52
C ILE A 141 15.83 5.29 -22.67
N MET A 142 15.45 6.44 -23.24
CA MET A 142 14.05 6.81 -23.44
C MET A 142 13.34 5.81 -24.35
N HIS A 143 13.92 5.46 -25.50
CA HIS A 143 13.34 4.47 -26.41
C HIS A 143 13.18 3.10 -25.74
N ASN A 144 14.19 2.63 -25.01
CA ASN A 144 14.13 1.36 -24.29
C ASN A 144 13.01 1.37 -23.23
N PHE A 145 12.85 2.49 -22.53
CA PHE A 145 11.83 2.64 -21.50
C PHE A 145 10.42 2.65 -22.09
N LEU A 146 10.20 3.36 -23.21
CA LEU A 146 8.93 3.35 -23.94
C LEU A 146 8.53 1.94 -24.37
N ILE A 147 9.45 1.16 -24.93
CA ILE A 147 9.22 -0.24 -25.31
C ILE A 147 8.93 -1.11 -24.08
N SER A 148 9.58 -0.83 -22.96
CA SER A 148 9.39 -1.60 -21.73
C SER A 148 8.05 -1.33 -21.04
N SER A 149 7.53 -0.09 -21.14
CA SER A 149 6.27 0.35 -20.53
C SER A 149 5.07 0.26 -21.47
N ASP A 150 5.27 -0.10 -22.74
CA ASP A 150 4.19 -0.30 -23.71
C ASP A 150 3.21 -1.38 -23.19
N PRO A 151 1.92 -1.04 -22.99
CA PRO A 151 0.93 -1.99 -22.47
C PRO A 151 0.69 -3.20 -23.37
N TYR A 152 0.69 -2.99 -24.70
CA TYR A 152 0.46 -4.05 -25.68
C TYR A 152 1.62 -5.05 -25.66
N ILE A 153 2.86 -4.56 -25.71
CA ILE A 153 4.05 -5.41 -25.64
C ILE A 153 4.14 -6.10 -24.28
N SER A 154 3.84 -5.38 -23.19
CA SER A 154 3.89 -5.92 -21.82
C SER A 154 2.88 -7.03 -21.59
N HIS A 155 1.71 -6.96 -22.23
CA HIS A 155 0.70 -8.01 -22.18
C HIS A 155 1.17 -9.31 -22.85
N LEU A 156 1.93 -9.20 -23.95
CA LEU A 156 2.43 -10.34 -24.73
C LEU A 156 3.69 -10.99 -24.13
N LYS A 157 4.42 -10.28 -23.26
CA LYS A 157 5.64 -10.81 -22.64
C LYS A 157 5.32 -11.98 -21.69
N PRO A 158 6.19 -13.01 -21.64
CA PRO A 158 6.02 -14.12 -20.71
C PRO A 158 6.06 -13.60 -19.27
N LYS A 159 4.98 -13.82 -18.53
CA LYS A 159 4.87 -13.47 -17.11
C LYS A 159 5.44 -14.61 -16.27
N TYR A 160 6.49 -14.32 -15.52
CA TYR A 160 6.99 -15.26 -14.50
C TYR A 160 6.26 -14.96 -13.18
N ASN A 161 5.40 -15.89 -12.75
CA ASN A 161 4.76 -15.80 -11.42
C ASN A 161 5.77 -16.23 -10.35
N ILE A 162 6.61 -15.27 -9.93
CA ILE A 162 7.69 -15.53 -8.97
C ILE A 162 7.19 -15.34 -7.52
N PHE A 163 6.13 -14.58 -7.30
CA PHE A 163 5.66 -14.23 -5.97
C PHE A 163 4.56 -15.17 -5.46
N LYS A 164 4.80 -15.78 -4.30
CA LYS A 164 3.78 -16.46 -3.52
C LYS A 164 3.01 -15.40 -2.72
N SER A 165 1.68 -15.50 -2.71
CA SER A 165 0.85 -14.72 -1.78
C SER A 165 1.32 -15.01 -0.35
N SER A 166 1.73 -13.97 0.37
CA SER A 166 1.99 -14.08 1.80
C SER A 166 0.65 -14.07 2.52
N SER A 167 0.49 -14.92 3.53
CA SER A 167 -0.69 -14.89 4.39
C SER A 167 -0.85 -13.50 5.02
N MET A 168 -2.07 -12.96 4.96
CA MET A 168 -2.44 -11.72 5.65
C MET A 168 -2.84 -12.02 7.08
N PHE A 169 -2.66 -11.04 7.96
CA PHE A 169 -3.22 -11.12 9.31
C PHE A 169 -4.75 -11.12 9.25
N PRO A 170 -5.44 -11.88 10.12
CA PRO A 170 -6.90 -11.89 10.17
C PRO A 170 -7.49 -10.49 10.37
N GLU A 171 -6.86 -9.67 11.21
CA GLU A 171 -7.26 -8.28 11.45
C GLU A 171 -7.10 -7.43 10.19
N ALA A 172 -6.04 -7.66 9.41
CA ALA A 172 -5.85 -6.97 8.13
C ALA A 172 -6.92 -7.35 7.11
N MET A 173 -7.41 -8.60 7.13
CA MET A 173 -8.48 -9.04 6.23
C MET A 173 -9.82 -8.39 6.58
N GLN A 174 -10.13 -8.20 7.86
CA GLN A 174 -11.36 -7.55 8.31
C GLN A 174 -11.42 -6.06 7.93
N LEU A 175 -10.26 -5.41 7.79
CA LEU A 175 -10.16 -4.00 7.41
C LEU A 175 -10.24 -3.77 5.89
N LEU A 176 -10.28 -4.84 5.09
CA LEU A 176 -10.39 -4.76 3.64
C LEU A 176 -11.80 -5.10 3.19
N ILE A 177 -12.27 -4.37 2.16
CA ILE A 177 -13.55 -4.65 1.53
C ILE A 177 -13.37 -5.90 0.67
N THR A 178 -14.08 -6.98 1.00
CA THR A 178 -14.24 -8.16 0.13
C THR A 178 -15.29 -7.87 -0.94
N GLU A 179 -15.21 -8.53 -2.10
CA GLU A 179 -16.20 -8.33 -3.18
C GLU A 179 -17.63 -8.64 -2.73
N GLU A 180 -17.80 -9.51 -1.73
CA GLU A 180 -19.09 -9.78 -1.07
C GLU A 180 -19.74 -8.53 -0.46
N MET A 181 -18.97 -7.56 0.07
CA MET A 181 -19.53 -6.33 0.65
C MET A 181 -20.01 -5.33 -0.42
N LYS A 182 -19.47 -5.41 -1.64
CA LYS A 182 -19.92 -4.53 -2.74
C LYS A 182 -21.29 -4.94 -3.26
N GLU A 183 -21.58 -6.24 -3.30
CA GLU A 183 -22.89 -6.74 -3.71
C GLU A 183 -24.00 -6.30 -2.74
N PHE A 184 -23.73 -6.26 -1.43
CA PHE A 184 -24.70 -5.77 -0.44
C PHE A 184 -24.94 -4.25 -0.51
N GLU A 185 -23.90 -3.44 -0.76
CA GLU A 185 -24.07 -1.98 -0.93
C GLU A 185 -24.84 -1.64 -2.23
N GLU A 186 -24.61 -2.40 -3.31
CA GLU A 186 -25.36 -2.24 -4.56
C GLU A 186 -26.83 -2.69 -4.43
N GLU A 187 -27.12 -3.71 -3.61
CA GLU A 187 -28.49 -4.12 -3.28
C GLU A 187 -29.22 -3.09 -2.39
N GLU A 188 -28.55 -2.51 -1.39
CA GLU A 188 -29.15 -1.46 -0.53
C GLU A 188 -29.45 -0.17 -1.32
N GLU A 189 -28.54 0.27 -2.20
CA GLU A 189 -28.81 1.43 -3.09
C GLU A 189 -29.97 1.15 -4.06
N GLN A 190 -30.12 -0.07 -4.58
CA GLN A 190 -31.27 -0.42 -5.43
C GLN A 190 -32.60 -0.41 -4.69
N ILE A 191 -32.60 -0.89 -3.43
CA ILE A 191 -33.81 -0.91 -2.59
C ILE A 191 -34.25 0.51 -2.22
N GLU A 192 -33.32 1.44 -1.98
CA GLU A 192 -33.65 2.85 -1.72
C GLU A 192 -34.21 3.57 -2.97
N VAL A 193 -33.64 3.31 -4.15
CA VAL A 193 -34.13 3.89 -5.42
C VAL A 193 -35.53 3.40 -5.78
N ASP A 194 -35.85 2.13 -5.51
CA ASP A 194 -37.18 1.57 -5.77
C ASP A 194 -38.26 2.08 -4.80
N GLN A 195 -37.87 2.57 -3.61
CA GLN A 195 -38.80 3.16 -2.63
C GLN A 195 -39.10 4.64 -2.87
N GLU A 196 -38.23 5.37 -3.60
CA GLU A 196 -38.41 6.80 -3.91
C GLU A 196 -39.14 7.08 -5.23
N ALA A 197 -39.49 6.05 -6.02
CA ALA A 197 -40.26 6.25 -7.24
C ALA A 197 -41.70 6.73 -6.91
N PRO A 198 -42.11 7.96 -7.30
CA PRO A 198 -43.46 8.42 -7.04
C PRO A 198 -44.46 7.60 -7.87
N GLU A 199 -45.42 6.96 -7.21
CA GLU A 199 -46.63 6.41 -7.84
C GLU A 199 -47.38 7.56 -8.55
N ASN A 200 -47.08 7.77 -9.84
CA ASN A 200 -47.92 8.58 -10.72
C ASN A 200 -49.26 7.84 -10.89
N LEU A 201 -50.21 8.12 -9.99
CA LEU A 201 -51.62 7.80 -10.24
C LEU A 201 -52.09 8.60 -11.47
N PRO A 202 -52.61 7.96 -12.52
CA PRO A 202 -53.23 8.69 -13.62
C PRO A 202 -54.55 9.32 -13.14
N ASP A 203 -54.72 10.62 -13.39
CA ASP A 203 -55.95 11.36 -13.13
C ASP A 203 -57.16 10.68 -13.82
N PRO A 204 -58.32 10.55 -13.14
CA PRO A 204 -59.52 9.99 -13.76
C PRO A 204 -60.05 10.98 -14.80
N LEU A 205 -60.18 10.54 -16.05
CA LEU A 205 -60.87 11.26 -17.11
C LEU A 205 -62.37 11.39 -16.78
N GLU A 206 -62.85 12.63 -16.59
CA GLU A 206 -64.23 13.06 -16.86
C GLU A 206 -64.26 14.00 -18.07
#